data_AF-A0A841FHN7-F1
#
_entry.id   AF-A0A841FHN7-F1
#
_cell.length_a   1.000
_cell.length_b   1.000
_cell.length_c   1.000
_cell.angle_alpha   90.00
_cell.angle_beta   90.00
_cell.angle_gamma   90.00
#
_symmetry.space_group_name_H-M   'P 1'
#
loop_
_entity.id
_entity.type
_entity.pdbx_description
1 polymer ?
#
loop_
_entity_poly.entity_id
_entity_poly.type
_entity_poly.pdbx_seq_one_letter_code
_entity_poly.pdbx_strand_id
1 'polypeptide(L)'
;MRRSTSTRAGSDEDEDSDGGGVCEGLLDPEEVRENWRRLRTVSFERYFDAYRETPQGKGCNDPDIDDHLRDHFTTLVEVYRCAADAGAGMKFTVW
;
A
#
# COMPACT_ATOMS: atom_id res chain seq x y z
N MET A 1 -21.59 -25.45 36.06
CA MET A 1 -22.64 -24.80 35.23
C MET A 1 -23.17 -23.57 35.93
N ARG A 2 -22.93 -22.38 35.38
CA ARG A 2 -23.87 -21.24 35.33
C ARG A 2 -23.26 -20.16 34.43
N ARG A 3 -23.86 -20.03 33.24
CA ARG A 3 -23.68 -18.92 32.30
C ARG A 3 -24.10 -17.62 32.98
N SER A 4 -23.35 -16.56 32.74
CA SER A 4 -23.86 -15.19 32.85
C SER A 4 -23.67 -14.52 31.50
N THR A 5 -24.74 -14.52 30.71
CA THR A 5 -24.92 -13.65 29.55
C THR A 5 -25.46 -12.33 30.08
N SER A 6 -24.73 -11.24 29.89
CA SER A 6 -25.25 -9.89 30.05
C SER A 6 -25.22 -9.22 28.69
N THR A 7 -26.38 -9.13 28.07
CA THR A 7 -26.64 -8.31 26.89
C THR A 7 -27.29 -7.02 27.37
N ARG A 8 -26.73 -5.85 27.02
CA ARG A 8 -27.49 -4.61 26.98
C ARG A 8 -26.95 -3.71 25.88
N ALA A 9 -27.90 -3.22 25.09
CA ALA A 9 -27.78 -2.53 23.83
C ALA A 9 -27.65 -1.00 23.96
N GLY A 10 -27.31 -0.39 22.82
CA GLY A 10 -27.48 1.03 22.47
C GLY A 10 -26.30 1.89 22.93
N SER A 11 -25.76 2.80 22.16
CA SER A 11 -26.02 3.31 20.81
C SER A 11 -24.67 3.84 20.30
N ASP A 12 -24.54 4.11 19.01
CA ASP A 12 -24.05 5.40 18.51
C ASP A 12 -24.15 5.30 16.99
N GLU A 13 -25.22 5.92 16.48
CA GLU A 13 -25.33 6.34 15.10
C GLU A 13 -24.35 7.51 14.95
N ASP A 14 -23.25 7.34 14.21
CA ASP A 14 -22.48 8.47 13.73
C ASP A 14 -22.12 8.27 12.26
N GLU A 15 -22.87 9.02 11.47
CA GLU A 15 -22.43 9.78 10.30
C GLU A 15 -21.99 9.00 9.05
N ASP A 16 -22.79 9.18 8.00
CA ASP A 16 -22.43 9.04 6.60
C ASP A 16 -21.16 9.84 6.29
N SER A 17 -19.99 9.26 6.57
CA SER A 17 -18.73 9.75 6.05
C SER A 17 -18.68 9.44 4.57
N ASP A 18 -18.74 10.49 3.75
CA ASP A 18 -18.34 10.54 2.34
C ASP A 18 -16.83 10.24 2.21
N GLY A 19 -16.45 9.06 2.73
CA GLY A 19 -15.12 8.69 3.15
C GLY A 19 -14.30 8.17 2.00
N GLY A 20 -13.77 9.08 1.19
CA GLY A 20 -12.48 8.87 0.53
C GLY A 20 -11.40 8.70 1.61
N GLY A 21 -11.38 7.53 2.25
CA GLY A 21 -10.52 7.26 3.40
C GLY A 21 -9.06 7.24 2.99
N VAL A 22 -8.32 8.28 3.38
CA VAL A 22 -6.87 8.32 3.23
C VAL A 22 -6.28 7.19 4.06
N CYS A 23 -5.63 6.23 3.42
CA CYS A 23 -4.92 5.17 4.11
C CYS A 23 -3.50 5.66 4.41
N GLU A 24 -3.17 5.86 5.69
CA GLU A 24 -1.80 6.15 6.12
C GLU A 24 -1.16 4.97 6.84
N GLY A 25 0.16 4.87 6.73
CA GLY A 25 0.94 3.85 7.42
C GLY A 25 2.37 4.32 7.72
N LEU A 26 2.95 3.70 8.75
CA LEU A 26 4.32 3.90 9.18
C LEU A 26 5.06 2.57 9.09
N LEU A 27 6.26 2.60 8.52
CA LEU A 27 7.21 1.50 8.49
C LEU A 27 8.42 1.87 9.33
N ASP A 28 8.80 1.00 10.25
CA ASP A 28 10.05 1.16 10.99
C ASP A 28 11.28 0.84 10.10
N PRO A 29 12.51 1.20 10.53
CA PRO A 29 13.71 0.94 9.73
C PRO A 29 14.01 -0.54 9.42
N GLU A 30 13.50 -1.50 10.20
CA GLU A 30 13.66 -2.94 9.93
C GLU A 30 12.68 -3.38 8.83
N GLU A 31 11.43 -2.94 8.93
CA GLU A 31 10.41 -3.17 7.90
C GLU A 31 10.81 -2.58 6.55
N VAL A 32 11.39 -1.37 6.54
CA VAL A 32 11.93 -0.74 5.32
C VAL A 32 13.06 -1.59 4.73
N ARG A 33 14.00 -2.09 5.54
CA ARG A 33 15.10 -2.93 5.05
C ARG A 33 14.61 -4.26 4.50
N GLU A 34 13.64 -4.89 5.15
CA GLU A 34 13.04 -6.14 4.67
C GLU A 34 12.24 -5.91 3.38
N ASN A 35 11.48 -4.84 3.29
CA ASN A 35 10.76 -4.46 2.08
C ASN A 35 11.71 -4.13 0.93
N TRP A 36 12.82 -3.43 1.20
CA TRP A 36 13.88 -3.20 0.22
C TRP A 36 14.49 -4.51 -0.28
N ARG A 37 14.79 -5.45 0.63
CA ARG A 37 15.33 -6.77 0.28
C ARG A 37 14.41 -7.55 -0.64
N ARG A 38 13.09 -7.41 -0.48
CA ARG A 38 12.09 -8.01 -1.38
C ARG A 38 12.02 -7.25 -2.70
N LEU A 39 11.89 -5.92 -2.64
CA LEU A 39 11.68 -5.06 -3.80
C LEU A 39 12.83 -5.15 -4.81
N ARG A 40 14.09 -5.23 -4.35
CA ARG A 40 15.26 -5.38 -5.25
C ARG A 40 15.27 -6.67 -6.09
N THR A 41 14.39 -7.62 -5.80
CA THR A 41 14.23 -8.87 -6.56
C THR A 41 13.06 -8.83 -7.56
N VAL A 42 12.26 -7.76 -7.52
CA VAL A 42 11.13 -7.53 -8.41
C VAL A 42 11.63 -6.80 -9.66
N SER A 43 11.28 -7.29 -10.84
CA SER A 43 11.52 -6.58 -12.10
C SER A 43 10.31 -5.72 -12.46
N PHE A 44 10.52 -4.72 -13.32
CA PHE A 44 9.42 -3.90 -13.82
C PHE A 44 8.36 -4.74 -14.52
N GLU A 45 8.75 -5.75 -15.31
CA GLU A 45 7.82 -6.64 -16.02
C GLU A 45 6.89 -7.37 -15.04
N ARG A 46 7.44 -7.89 -13.94
CA ARG A 46 6.63 -8.53 -12.89
C ARG A 46 5.68 -7.57 -12.20
N TYR A 47 6.13 -6.36 -11.93
CA TYR A 47 5.30 -5.29 -11.37
C TYR A 47 4.16 -4.92 -12.33
N PHE A 48 4.48 -4.75 -13.61
CA PHE A 48 3.54 -4.39 -14.66
C PHE A 48 2.50 -5.49 -14.90
N ASP A 49 2.93 -6.75 -14.98
CA ASP A 49 2.01 -7.89 -15.10
C ASP A 49 1.04 -7.95 -13.92
N ALA A 50 1.54 -7.76 -12.69
CA ALA A 50 0.69 -7.69 -11.50
C ALA A 50 -0.30 -6.52 -11.55
N TYR A 51 0.12 -5.35 -12.06
CA TYR A 51 -0.77 -4.21 -12.26
C TYR A 51 -1.92 -4.55 -13.24
N ARG A 52 -1.62 -5.22 -14.36
CA ARG A 52 -2.64 -5.58 -15.37
C ARG A 52 -3.71 -6.54 -14.86
N GLU A 53 -3.42 -7.29 -13.80
CA GLU A 53 -4.39 -8.19 -13.17
C GLU A 53 -5.38 -7.46 -12.22
N THR A 54 -5.05 -6.24 -11.80
CA THR A 54 -5.90 -5.41 -10.93
C THR A 54 -7.15 -4.90 -11.67
N PRO A 55 -8.23 -4.53 -10.96
CA PRO A 55 -9.39 -3.88 -11.59
C PRO A 55 -9.03 -2.63 -12.40
N GLN A 56 -8.02 -1.86 -11.98
CA GLN A 56 -7.55 -0.65 -12.64
C GLN A 56 -6.73 -0.95 -13.90
N GLY A 57 -5.91 -2.01 -13.88
CA GLY A 57 -5.12 -2.44 -15.03
C GLY A 57 -5.93 -3.24 -16.06
N LYS A 58 -7.01 -3.91 -15.65
CA LYS A 58 -7.87 -4.68 -16.55
C LYS A 58 -8.56 -3.77 -17.56
N GLY A 59 -8.19 -3.91 -18.83
CA GLY A 59 -8.75 -3.13 -19.93
C GLY A 59 -8.10 -1.76 -20.13
N CYS A 60 -7.08 -1.42 -19.34
CA CYS A 60 -6.25 -0.26 -19.61
C CYS A 60 -5.33 -0.58 -20.82
N ASN A 61 -5.53 0.15 -21.91
CA ASN A 61 -4.70 0.09 -23.12
C ASN A 61 -4.10 1.46 -23.46
N ASP A 62 -3.99 2.33 -22.45
CA ASP A 62 -3.40 3.65 -22.61
C ASP A 62 -1.88 3.50 -22.78
N PRO A 63 -1.30 3.87 -23.95
CA PRO A 63 0.13 3.72 -24.18
C PRO A 63 0.98 4.59 -23.23
N ASP A 64 0.43 5.67 -22.68
CA ASP A 64 1.15 6.56 -21.77
C ASP A 64 1.23 5.98 -20.34
N ILE A 65 0.44 4.93 -20.04
CA ILE A 65 0.45 4.32 -18.71
C ILE A 65 1.71 3.50 -18.45
N ASP A 66 2.31 2.93 -19.50
CA ASP A 66 3.51 2.12 -19.39
C ASP A 66 4.70 2.96 -18.90
N ASP A 67 4.85 4.17 -19.44
CA ASP A 67 5.91 5.10 -19.05
C ASP A 67 5.66 5.64 -17.63
N HIS A 68 4.42 5.99 -17.30
CA HIS A 68 4.07 6.41 -15.94
C HIS A 68 4.34 5.31 -14.89
N LEU A 69 3.96 4.06 -15.19
CA LEU A 69 4.20 2.93 -14.29
C LEU A 69 5.70 2.62 -14.15
N ARG A 70 6.49 2.84 -15.21
CA ARG A 70 7.94 2.67 -15.18
C ARG A 70 8.61 3.72 -14.29
N ASP A 71 8.20 4.98 -14.41
CA ASP A 71 8.70 6.07 -13.56
C ASP A 71 8.29 5.85 -12.11
N HIS A 72 7.05 5.42 -11.87
CA HIS A 72 6.56 5.07 -10.54
C HIS A 72 7.37 3.93 -9.92
N PHE A 73 7.58 2.84 -10.66
CA PHE A 73 8.38 1.70 -10.19
C PHE A 73 9.82 2.11 -9.86
N THR A 74 10.45 2.89 -10.74
CA THR A 74 11.81 3.40 -10.53
C THR A 74 11.89 4.25 -9.27
N THR A 75 10.96 5.19 -9.11
CA THR A 75 10.88 6.05 -7.92
C THR A 75 10.69 5.23 -6.65
N LEU A 76 9.81 4.23 -6.67
CA LEU A 76 9.56 3.35 -5.52
C LEU A 76 10.83 2.59 -5.12
N VAL A 77 11.54 2.01 -6.09
CA VAL A 77 12.83 1.32 -5.88
C VAL A 77 13.86 2.27 -5.25
N GLU A 78 13.98 3.48 -5.77
CA GLU A 78 14.96 4.46 -5.25
C GLU A 78 14.63 4.92 -3.84
N VAL A 79 13.37 5.20 -3.53
CA VAL A 79 12.96 5.63 -2.18
C VAL A 79 13.26 4.55 -1.15
N TYR A 80 12.92 3.28 -1.43
CA TYR A 80 13.23 2.17 -0.53
C TYR A 80 14.72 1.93 -0.37
N ARG A 81 15.50 2.03 -1.45
CA ARG A 81 16.98 1.94 -1.38
C ARG A 81 17.54 3.03 -0.48
N CYS A 82 17.17 4.29 -0.72
CA CYS A 82 17.68 5.43 0.04
C CYS A 82 17.30 5.34 1.52
N ALA A 83 16.06 4.96 1.83
CA ALA A 83 15.61 4.79 3.21
C ALA A 83 16.34 3.64 3.92
N ALA A 84 16.54 2.51 3.23
CA ALA A 84 17.29 1.37 3.77
C ALA A 84 18.77 1.70 4.01
N ASP A 85 19.43 2.38 3.06
CA ASP A 85 20.84 2.79 3.16
C ASP A 85 21.05 3.80 4.30
N ALA A 86 20.06 4.66 4.55
CA ALA A 86 20.08 5.64 5.64
C ALA A 86 19.69 5.05 7.02
N GLY A 87 19.15 3.82 7.07
CA GLY A 87 18.59 3.25 8.29
C GLY A 87 17.34 3.99 8.79
N ALA A 88 16.55 4.55 7.88
CA ALA A 88 15.36 5.34 8.17
C ALA A 88 14.06 4.54 8.03
N GLY A 89 13.03 4.94 8.81
CA GLY A 89 11.66 4.50 8.61
C GLY A 89 10.97 5.29 7.49
N MET A 90 9.75 4.90 7.12
CA MET A 90 8.96 5.56 6.08
C MET A 90 7.52 5.80 6.53
N LYS A 91 6.96 6.97 6.18
CA LYS A 91 5.51 7.22 6.22
C LYS A 91 4.96 7.18 4.80
N PHE A 92 3.82 6.52 4.60
CA PHE A 92 3.11 6.53 3.33
C PHE A 92 1.64 6.94 3.52
N THR A 93 1.06 7.48 2.46
CA THR A 93 -0.35 7.89 2.38
C THR A 93 -0.89 7.50 1.01
N VAL A 94 -2.03 6.83 0.96
CA VAL A 94 -2.75 6.46 -0.28
C VAL A 94 -4.08 7.21 -0.30
N TRP A 95 -4.38 7.82 -1.45
CA TRP A 95 -5.54 8.67 -1.70
C TRP A 95 -6.41 8.03 -2.78
#